data_AF-A0A939YSR0-F1
#
_entry.id   AF-A0A939YSR0-F1
#
_cell.length_a   1.000
_cell.length_b   1.000
_cell.length_c   1.000
_cell.angle_alpha   90.00
_cell.angle_beta   90.00
_cell.angle_gamma   90.00
#
_symmetry.space_group_name_H-M   'P 1'
#
loop_
_entity.id
_entity.type
_entity.pdbx_description
1 polymer ?
#
loop_
_entity_poly.entity_id
_entity_poly.type
_entity_poly.pdbx_seq_one_letter_code
_entity_poly.pdbx_strand_id
1 'polypeptide(L)' 'MKTILHVDLNNFYASVECMYDPSIRGLPVAVCGDVELRHGIVLAKNYAAKAAGVKTGYTIA' A
#
# COMPACT_ATOMS: atom_id res chain seq x y z
N MET A 1 -7.44 6.30 -36.09
CA MET A 1 -7.88 6.16 -34.68
C MET A 1 -6.71 5.59 -33.89
N LYS A 2 -6.32 6.18 -32.75
CA LYS A 2 -5.20 5.70 -31.93
C LYS A 2 -5.75 4.93 -30.74
N THR A 3 -5.25 3.72 -30.51
CA THR A 3 -5.54 2.94 -29.29
C THR A 3 -4.56 3.36 -28.21
N ILE A 4 -5.07 3.66 -27.01
CA ILE A 4 -4.26 3.96 -25.82
C ILE A 4 -4.54 2.88 -24.77
N LEU A 5 -3.49 2.27 -24.24
CA LEU A 5 -3.56 1.32 -23.13
C LEU A 5 -3.05 2.00 -21.86
N HIS A 6 -3.88 1.99 -20.81
CA HIS A 6 -3.47 2.32 -19.45
C HIS A 6 -3.23 1.03 -18.67
N VAL A 7 -2.12 0.95 -17.94
CA VAL A 7 -1.83 -0.14 -17.01
C VAL A 7 -1.55 0.45 -15.64
N ASP A 8 -2.16 -0.12 -14.60
CA ASP A 8 -1.97 0.26 -13.19
C ASP A 8 -1.77 -1.00 -12.34
N LEU A 9 -0.98 -0.88 -11.28
CA LEU A 9 -0.68 -2.00 -10.38
C LEU A 9 -1.47 -1.85 -9.08
N ASN A 10 -2.29 -2.86 -8.78
CA ASN A 10 -3.10 -2.90 -7.58
C ASN A 10 -2.22 -2.91 -6.30
N ASN A 11 -2.46 -1.95 -5.42
CA ASN A 11 -1.82 -1.86 -4.10
C ASN A 11 -0.28 -1.93 -4.18
N PHE A 12 0.33 -1.33 -5.20
CA PHE A 12 1.69 -1.65 -5.67
C PHE A 12 2.71 -1.91 -4.56
N TYR A 13 3.03 -0.93 -3.71
CA TYR A 13 4.05 -1.11 -2.67
C TYR A 13 3.68 -2.22 -1.67
N ALA A 14 2.43 -2.33 -1.24
CA ALA A 14 2.02 -3.40 -0.33
C ALA A 14 2.11 -4.79 -1.00
N SER A 15 1.81 -4.88 -2.30
CA SER A 15 1.95 -6.11 -3.08
C SER A 15 3.42 -6.50 -3.27
N VAL A 16 4.31 -5.53 -3.44
CA VAL A 16 5.76 -5.73 -3.52
C VAL A 16 6.29 -6.24 -2.18
N GLU A 17 5.97 -5.59 -1.06
CA GLU A 17 6.41 -6.04 0.27
C GLU A 17 5.90 -7.45 0.60
N CYS A 18 4.64 -7.79 0.29
CA CYS A 18 4.11 -9.15 0.49
C CYS A 18 4.70 -10.21 -0.47
N MET A 19 5.34 -9.77 -1.56
CA MET A 19 6.10 -10.64 -2.45
C MET A 19 7.49 -10.89 -1.85
N TYR A 20 8.18 -9.84 -1.42
CA TYR A 20 9.53 -9.89 -0.86
C TYR A 20 9.58 -10.59 0.50
N ASP A 21 8.60 -10.32 1.36
CA ASP A 21 8.40 -11.02 2.63
C ASP A 21 7.07 -11.81 2.58
N PRO A 22 7.11 -13.11 2.25
CA PRO A 22 5.91 -13.93 2.23
C PRO A 22 5.23 -14.09 3.60
N SER A 23 5.93 -13.84 4.71
CA SER A 23 5.38 -14.03 6.06
C SER A 23 4.25 -13.06 6.37
N ILE A 24 4.25 -11.87 5.75
CA ILE A 24 3.25 -10.83 5.95
C ILE A 24 2.05 -10.91 4.99
N ARG A 25 2.07 -11.80 3.98
CA ARG A 25 1.05 -11.86 2.93
C ARG A 25 -0.37 -12.14 3.44
N GLY A 26 -0.50 -12.90 4.52
CA GLY A 26 -1.78 -13.24 5.15
C GLY A 26 -2.29 -12.21 6.15
N LEU A 27 -1.51 -11.15 6.41
CA LEU A 27 -1.81 -10.15 7.43
C LEU A 27 -2.35 -8.86 6.79
N PRO A 28 -3.07 -8.02 7.54
CA PRO A 28 -3.28 -6.63 7.15
C PRO A 28 -1.95 -5.89 7.07
N VAL A 29 -1.57 -5.39 5.88
CA VAL A 29 -0.30 -4.70 5.64
C VAL A 29 -0.54 -3.29 5.12
N ALA A 30 0.18 -2.32 5.68
CA ALA A 30 0.29 -0.95 5.20
C ALA A 30 1.76 -0.58 5.02
N VAL A 31 2.07 0.11 3.92
CA VAL A 31 3.36 0.75 3.67
C VAL A 31 3.19 2.21 4.00
N CYS A 32 4.04 2.73 4.88
CA CYS A 32 3.95 4.08 5.41
C CYS A 32 5.25 4.85 5.17
N GLY A 33 5.17 6.17 5.11
CA GLY A 33 6.36 7.02 5.20
C GLY A 33 6.84 7.19 6.63
N ASP A 34 8.08 7.67 6.78
CA ASP A 34 8.73 7.88 8.06
C ASP A 34 8.15 9.10 8.80
N VAL A 35 7.77 8.92 10.06
CA VAL A 35 7.22 9.96 10.93
C VAL A 35 8.24 11.06 11.20
N GLU A 36 9.50 10.70 11.46
CA GLU A 36 10.57 11.65 11.80
C GLU A 36 10.90 12.58 10.62
N LEU A 37 10.71 12.09 9.40
CA LEU A 37 10.88 12.85 8.17
C LEU A 37 9.63 13.64 7.76
N ARG A 38 8.66 13.80 8.68
CA ARG A 38 7.36 14.48 8.45
C ARG A 38 6.52 13.84 7.35
N HIS A 39 6.70 12.54 7.10
CA HIS A 39 5.96 11.76 6.10
C HIS A 39 5.21 10.58 6.71
N GLY A 40 4.80 10.69 7.97
CA GLY A 40 4.05 9.66 8.69
C GLY A 40 2.63 9.48 8.15
N ILE A 41 2.47 9.00 6.92
CA ILE A 41 1.19 8.67 6.31
C ILE A 41 1.22 7.28 5.66
N VAL A 42 0.05 6.67 5.54
CA VAL A 42 -0.14 5.45 4.76
C VAL A 42 -0.02 5.75 3.27
N LEU A 43 0.99 5.18 2.61
CA LEU A 43 1.26 5.29 1.17
C LEU A 43 0.51 4.22 0.38
N ALA A 44 0.54 2.97 0.86
CA ALA A 44 -0.16 1.84 0.25
C ALA A 44 -0.66 0.86 1.31
N LYS A 45 -1.59 0.00 0.93
CA LYS A 45 -2.15 -1.04 1.82
C LYS A 45 -2.62 -2.22 1.00
N ASN A 46 -2.55 -3.43 1.55
CA ASN A 46 -3.09 -4.61 0.89
C ASN A 46 -4.62 -4.68 1.07
N TYR A 47 -5.26 -5.67 0.41
CA TYR A 47 -6.71 -5.82 0.47
C TYR A 47 -7.22 -6.13 1.88
N ALA A 48 -6.46 -6.88 2.69
CA ALA A 48 -6.82 -7.17 4.09
C ALA A 48 -6.86 -5.89 4.94
N ALA A 49 -5.84 -5.03 4.83
CA ALA A 49 -5.82 -3.74 5.50
C ALA A 49 -6.92 -2.79 4.99
N LYS A 50 -7.23 -2.82 3.68
CA LYS A 50 -8.37 -2.08 3.12
C LYS A 50 -9.70 -2.54 3.72
N ALA A 51 -9.91 -3.85 3.87
CA ALA A 51 -11.11 -4.41 4.51
C ALA A 51 -11.19 -4.03 6.00
N ALA A 52 -10.06 -3.86 6.67
CA ALA A 52 -9.97 -3.37 8.05
C ALA A 52 -10.16 -1.84 8.18
N GLY A 53 -10.42 -1.10 7.09
CA GLY A 53 -10.72 0.33 7.14
C GLY A 53 -9.51 1.27 7.05
N VAL A 54 -8.30 0.75 6.84
CA VAL A 54 -7.10 1.57 6.59
C VAL A 54 -7.29 2.35 5.30
N LYS A 55 -6.93 3.64 5.25
CA LYS A 55 -7.01 4.46 4.04
C LYS A 55 -5.65 5.10 3.72
N THR A 56 -5.43 5.36 2.44
CA THR A 56 -4.23 6.08 1.99
C THR A 56 -4.32 7.52 2.46
N GLY A 57 -3.22 8.10 2.92
CA GLY A 57 -3.16 9.45 3.46
C GLY A 57 -3.58 9.57 4.94
N TYR A 58 -3.92 8.45 5.61
CA TYR A 58 -4.05 8.48 7.08
C TYR A 58 -2.70 8.73 7.72
N THR A 59 -2.65 9.69 8.63
CA THR A 59 -1.49 9.95 9.47
C THR A 59 -1.28 8.79 10.43
N ILE A 60 -0.03 8.38 10.60
CA ILE A 60 0.38 7.44 11.65
C ILE A 60 1.04 8.27 12.77
N ALA A 61 0.79 7.84 14.01
CA ALA A 61 1.38 8.47 15.19
C ALA A 61 2.85 8.10 15.35
#